data_AF-A0A8C7Y6J5-F1
#
_entry.id   AF-A0A8C7Y6J5-F1
#
_cell.length_a   1.000
_cell.length_b   1.000
_cell.length_c   1.000
_cell.angle_alpha   90.00
_cell.angle_beta   90.00
_cell.angle_gamma   90.00
#
_symmetry.space_group_name_H-M   'P 1'
#
loop_
_entity.id
_entity.type
_entity.pdbx_description
1 polymer ?
#
loop_
_entity_poly.entity_id
_entity_poly.type
_entity_poly.pdbx_seq_one_letter_code
_entity_poly.pdbx_strand_id
1 'polypeptide(L)'
;MKNRSSPYFPQRNPHHRPSLSRLKSSVSLSLSDKLRSSAESEVRPGRLLAWCQDQTRGYRGVDVRDLTSSWRSGLALCALIHQQRPDLIDYDSLKEEDVAVNNQLAFDMAEREFGIQPVTTGSEMAAKAQPDKLLMVLYLSKFYEAFRSSPRNGQSSPSRNVSLITRRRAPSS
;
A
#
# COMPACT_ATOMS: atom_id res chain seq x y z
N MET A 1 -35.50 -62.84 -26.02
CA MET A 1 -35.38 -62.31 -24.64
C MET A 1 -34.65 -60.97 -24.63
N LYS A 2 -34.66 -60.28 -23.49
CA LYS A 2 -34.01 -58.98 -23.24
C LYS A 2 -32.47 -59.06 -23.39
N ASN A 3 -31.85 -57.97 -23.86
CA ASN A 3 -30.67 -57.36 -23.24
C ASN A 3 -30.32 -56.03 -23.95
N ARG A 4 -30.69 -54.90 -23.34
CA ARG A 4 -30.13 -53.59 -23.69
C ARG A 4 -28.98 -53.29 -22.73
N SER A 5 -27.75 -53.34 -23.22
CA SER A 5 -26.59 -52.88 -22.46
C SER A 5 -26.62 -51.36 -22.35
N SER A 6 -26.72 -50.83 -21.13
CA SER A 6 -26.65 -49.38 -20.89
C SER A 6 -25.18 -48.93 -20.91
N PRO A 7 -24.80 -47.88 -21.65
CA PRO A 7 -23.46 -47.34 -21.59
C PRO A 7 -23.23 -46.61 -20.25
N TYR A 8 -22.12 -46.90 -19.60
CA TYR A 8 -21.71 -46.28 -18.35
C TYR A 8 -21.15 -44.88 -18.64
N PHE A 9 -21.92 -43.83 -18.37
CA PHE A 9 -21.42 -42.45 -18.44
C PHE A 9 -20.66 -42.11 -17.15
N PRO A 10 -19.36 -41.78 -17.20
CA PRO A 10 -18.65 -41.30 -16.03
C PRO A 10 -19.15 -39.89 -15.68
N GLN A 11 -19.82 -39.74 -14.53
CA GLN A 11 -20.16 -38.41 -14.02
C GLN A 11 -18.88 -37.65 -13.67
N ARG A 12 -18.47 -36.72 -14.55
CA ARG A 12 -17.56 -35.63 -14.17
C ARG A 12 -18.25 -34.80 -13.09
N ASN A 13 -17.81 -34.93 -11.85
CA ASN A 13 -18.31 -34.14 -10.73
C ASN A 13 -17.89 -32.67 -10.91
N PRO A 14 -18.77 -31.72 -11.30
CA PRO A 14 -18.32 -30.44 -11.88
C PRO A 14 -17.90 -29.38 -10.85
N HIS A 15 -18.10 -29.64 -9.55
CA HIS A 15 -18.09 -28.58 -8.54
C HIS A 15 -17.21 -28.89 -7.32
N HIS A 16 -15.93 -29.19 -7.59
CA HIS A 16 -14.89 -28.85 -6.62
C HIS A 16 -14.60 -27.34 -6.67
N ARG A 17 -15.62 -26.51 -6.41
CA ARG A 17 -15.47 -25.05 -6.30
C ARG A 17 -14.64 -24.80 -5.03
N PRO A 18 -13.40 -24.29 -5.12
CA PRO A 18 -12.62 -24.03 -3.93
C PRO A 18 -13.37 -23.04 -3.05
N SER A 19 -13.54 -23.38 -1.76
CA SER A 19 -14.22 -22.50 -0.82
C SER A 19 -13.53 -21.13 -0.77
N LEU A 20 -14.30 -20.07 -0.58
CA LEU A 20 -13.78 -18.70 -0.48
C LEU A 20 -12.72 -18.57 0.62
N SER A 21 -12.78 -19.39 1.68
CA SER A 21 -11.72 -19.48 2.68
C SER A 21 -10.40 -20.01 2.10
N ARG A 22 -10.41 -21.09 1.31
CA ARG A 22 -9.22 -21.62 0.62
C ARG A 22 -8.63 -20.62 -0.37
N LEU A 23 -9.47 -19.87 -1.10
CA LEU A 23 -9.00 -18.83 -2.01
C LEU A 23 -8.35 -17.68 -1.24
N LYS A 24 -8.98 -17.18 -0.18
CA LYS A 24 -8.40 -16.16 0.71
C LYS A 24 -7.08 -16.63 1.34
N SER A 25 -7.00 -17.87 1.83
CA SER A 25 -5.76 -18.43 2.37
C SER A 25 -4.66 -18.60 1.32
N SER A 26 -4.98 -19.06 0.11
CA SER A 26 -4.00 -19.23 -0.98
C SER A 26 -3.45 -17.88 -1.45
N VAL A 27 -4.33 -16.87 -1.61
CA VAL A 27 -3.92 -15.49 -1.88
C VAL A 27 -3.11 -14.93 -0.72
N SER A 28 -3.51 -15.16 0.54
CA SER A 28 -2.76 -14.70 1.71
C SER A 28 -1.37 -15.33 1.82
N LEU A 29 -1.20 -16.61 1.48
CA LEU A 29 0.10 -17.29 1.47
C LEU A 29 0.99 -16.76 0.33
N SER A 30 0.45 -16.69 -0.89
CA SER A 30 1.14 -16.09 -2.04
C SER A 30 1.54 -14.64 -1.78
N LEU A 31 0.66 -13.84 -1.17
CA LEU A 31 0.97 -12.50 -0.69
C LEU A 31 2.04 -12.54 0.41
N SER A 32 2.06 -13.50 1.33
CA SER A 32 3.07 -13.63 2.40
C SER A 32 4.47 -13.94 1.86
N ASP A 33 4.57 -14.75 0.81
CA ASP A 33 5.85 -15.03 0.14
C ASP A 33 6.32 -13.83 -0.71
N LYS A 34 5.38 -13.18 -1.43
CA LYS A 34 5.65 -11.92 -2.16
C LYS A 34 6.04 -10.78 -1.21
N LEU A 35 5.39 -10.73 -0.04
CA LEU A 35 5.65 -9.82 1.08
C LEU A 35 7.07 -9.99 1.58
N ARG A 36 7.48 -11.23 1.84
CA ARG A 36 8.84 -11.54 2.32
C ARG A 36 9.88 -11.11 1.28
N SER A 37 9.70 -11.46 0.00
CA SER A 37 10.65 -11.08 -1.04
C SER A 37 10.64 -9.57 -1.37
N SER A 38 9.52 -8.88 -1.25
CA SER A 38 9.39 -7.43 -1.55
C SER A 38 9.85 -6.54 -0.38
N ALA A 39 9.53 -6.92 0.86
CA ALA A 39 10.00 -6.22 2.06
C ALA A 39 11.52 -6.31 2.25
N GLU A 40 12.18 -7.31 1.65
CA GLU A 40 13.64 -7.37 1.57
C GLU A 40 14.25 -6.57 0.40
N SER A 41 13.48 -6.22 -0.65
CA SER A 41 14.09 -5.87 -1.96
C SER A 41 14.16 -4.40 -2.39
N GLU A 42 13.24 -3.47 -2.03
CA GLU A 42 13.30 -2.10 -2.60
C GLU A 42 13.22 -0.89 -1.65
N VAL A 43 12.62 -1.00 -0.45
CA VAL A 43 12.66 0.09 0.54
C VAL A 43 13.14 -0.44 1.88
N ARG A 44 14.37 -0.09 2.28
CA ARG A 44 14.88 -0.38 3.63
C ARG A 44 13.91 0.20 4.67
N PRO A 45 13.42 -0.57 5.67
CA PRO A 45 12.41 -0.10 6.62
C PRO A 45 12.73 1.22 7.32
N GLY A 46 14.02 1.49 7.61
CA GLY A 46 14.45 2.77 8.17
C GLY A 46 14.25 3.98 7.24
N ARG A 47 14.34 3.81 5.91
CA ARG A 47 14.03 4.87 4.93
C ARG A 47 12.53 5.10 4.86
N LEU A 48 11.73 4.03 4.86
CA LEU A 48 10.27 4.13 4.86
C LEU A 48 9.78 4.88 6.12
N LEU A 49 10.30 4.51 7.29
CA LEU A 49 9.99 5.18 8.55
C LEU A 49 10.34 6.67 8.52
N ALA A 50 11.55 7.03 8.07
CA ALA A 50 11.98 8.41 7.97
C ALA A 50 11.10 9.23 7.00
N TRP A 51 10.66 8.65 5.88
CA TRP A 51 9.72 9.29 4.97
C TRP A 51 8.34 9.48 5.62
N CYS A 52 7.80 8.46 6.29
CA CYS A 52 6.53 8.58 6.99
C CYS A 52 6.56 9.66 8.08
N GLN A 53 7.65 9.75 8.84
CA GLN A 53 7.89 10.79 9.84
C GLN A 53 7.92 12.19 9.24
N ASP A 54 8.58 12.37 8.09
CA ASP A 54 8.62 13.64 7.37
C ASP A 54 7.24 14.07 6.85
N GLN A 55 6.50 13.15 6.22
CA GLN A 55 5.17 13.45 5.65
C GLN A 55 4.08 13.71 6.70
N THR A 56 4.21 13.13 7.90
CA THR A 56 3.24 13.29 9.00
C THR A 56 3.67 14.34 10.04
N ARG A 57 4.78 15.04 9.80
CA ARG A 57 5.33 16.02 10.74
C ARG A 57 4.37 17.20 10.95
N GLY A 58 3.98 17.42 12.20
CA GLY A 58 3.13 18.55 12.61
C GLY A 58 1.63 18.24 12.67
N TYR A 59 1.21 17.02 12.32
CA TYR A 59 -0.18 16.59 12.47
C TYR A 59 -0.51 16.30 13.94
N ARG A 60 -1.68 16.75 14.40
CA ARG A 60 -2.18 16.50 15.76
C ARG A 60 -2.47 15.00 15.95
N GLY A 61 -2.05 14.42 17.08
CA GLY A 61 -2.36 13.02 17.40
C GLY A 61 -1.60 11.99 16.55
N VAL A 62 -0.54 12.41 15.85
CA VAL A 62 0.32 11.52 15.06
C VAL A 62 1.77 11.65 15.51
N ASP A 63 2.33 10.54 15.96
CA ASP A 63 3.75 10.38 16.27
C ASP A 63 4.22 9.02 15.71
N VAL A 64 4.83 9.06 14.53
CA VAL A 64 5.27 7.86 13.81
C VAL A 64 6.62 7.37 14.36
N ARG A 65 6.57 6.46 15.33
CA ARG A 65 7.77 5.85 15.93
C ARG A 65 8.11 4.48 15.33
N ASP A 66 7.13 3.82 14.72
CA ASP A 66 7.27 2.50 14.11
C ASP A 66 6.45 2.38 12.82
N LEU A 67 6.56 1.21 12.18
CA LEU A 67 5.77 0.81 11.01
C LEU A 67 4.67 -0.19 11.43
N THR A 68 4.16 -0.06 12.67
CA THR A 68 3.14 -0.95 13.26
C THR A 68 2.13 -0.19 14.11
N SER A 69 2.36 0.01 15.41
CA SER A 69 1.34 0.55 16.32
C SER A 69 1.02 2.03 16.05
N SER A 70 1.97 2.81 15.53
CA SER A 70 1.78 4.23 15.18
C SER A 70 0.72 4.44 14.09
N TRP A 71 0.37 3.38 13.36
CA TRP A 71 -0.62 3.39 12.27
C TRP A 71 -1.98 2.85 12.71
N ARG A 72 -2.07 2.29 13.93
CA ARG A 72 -3.27 1.65 14.46
C ARG A 72 -4.47 2.59 14.41
N SER A 73 -4.33 3.83 14.90
CA SER A 73 -5.44 4.80 15.03
C SER A 73 -6.01 5.31 13.70
N GLY A 74 -5.37 5.01 12.57
CA GLY A 74 -5.74 5.52 11.24
C GLY A 74 -5.33 6.97 11.00
N LEU A 75 -5.15 7.78 12.05
CA LEU A 75 -4.75 9.20 11.94
C LEU A 75 -3.47 9.40 11.12
N ALA A 76 -2.47 8.52 11.26
CA ALA A 76 -1.24 8.60 10.48
C ALA A 76 -1.46 8.33 8.98
N LEU A 77 -2.39 7.45 8.62
CA LEU A 77 -2.77 7.21 7.21
C LEU A 77 -3.57 8.40 6.64
N CYS A 78 -4.51 8.94 7.42
CA CYS A 78 -5.24 10.15 7.05
C CYS A 78 -4.30 11.34 6.83
N ALA A 79 -3.28 11.51 7.70
CA ALA A 79 -2.27 12.54 7.57
C ALA A 79 -1.44 12.39 6.28
N LEU A 80 -1.01 11.16 5.91
CA LEU A 80 -0.32 10.91 4.65
C LEU A 80 -1.14 11.38 3.42
N ILE A 81 -2.43 11.09 3.40
CA ILE A 81 -3.34 11.44 2.30
C ILE A 81 -3.59 12.95 2.26
N HIS A 82 -3.96 13.54 3.39
CA HIS A 82 -4.17 14.99 3.55
C HIS A 82 -2.92 15.78 3.14
N GLN A 83 -1.72 15.29 3.46
CA GLN A 83 -0.47 15.93 3.07
C GLN A 83 -0.32 16.06 1.55
N GLN A 84 -0.78 15.08 0.77
CA GLN A 84 -0.76 15.15 -0.71
C GLN A 84 -1.91 15.99 -1.26
N ARG A 85 -3.12 15.77 -0.76
CA ARG A 85 -4.39 16.32 -1.22
C ARG A 85 -5.27 16.67 0.01
N PRO A 86 -5.15 17.88 0.56
CA PRO A 86 -5.86 18.25 1.79
C PRO A 86 -7.37 18.36 1.60
N ASP A 87 -7.84 18.44 0.35
CA ASP A 87 -9.25 18.47 -0.03
C ASP A 87 -9.98 17.13 0.11
N LEU A 88 -9.28 16.02 0.37
CA LEU A 88 -9.87 14.67 0.47
C LEU A 88 -10.33 14.26 1.87
N ILE A 89 -9.75 14.84 2.92
CA ILE A 89 -9.96 14.41 4.31
C ILE A 89 -10.02 15.66 5.20
N ASP A 90 -11.16 15.90 5.86
CA ASP A 90 -11.24 16.90 6.93
C ASP A 90 -10.51 16.37 8.17
N TYR A 91 -9.20 16.63 8.25
CA TYR A 91 -8.34 16.08 9.29
C TYR A 91 -8.70 16.59 10.70
N ASP A 92 -9.12 17.85 10.84
CA ASP A 92 -9.46 18.45 12.13
C ASP A 92 -10.76 17.86 12.73
N SER A 93 -11.60 17.21 11.91
CA SER A 93 -12.77 16.45 12.38
C SER A 93 -12.44 15.09 12.99
N LEU A 94 -11.25 14.54 12.72
CA LEU A 94 -10.88 13.17 13.10
C LEU A 94 -10.50 13.05 14.58
N LYS A 95 -10.74 11.87 15.15
CA LYS A 95 -10.48 11.56 16.56
C LYS A 95 -9.73 10.25 16.71
N GLU A 96 -8.84 10.15 17.70
CA GLU A 96 -7.97 8.97 17.85
C GLU A 96 -8.75 7.69 18.21
N GLU A 97 -9.84 7.84 18.96
CA GLU A 97 -10.74 6.78 19.37
C GLU A 97 -11.52 6.12 18.21
N ASP A 98 -11.76 6.85 17.11
CA ASP A 98 -12.57 6.41 15.96
C ASP A 98 -11.77 5.50 14.99
N VAL A 99 -10.98 4.59 15.55
CA VAL A 99 -10.00 3.73 14.87
C VAL A 99 -10.55 3.09 13.60
N ALA A 100 -11.73 2.47 13.67
CA ALA A 100 -12.31 1.78 12.52
C ALA A 100 -12.71 2.75 11.39
N VAL A 101 -13.23 3.92 11.75
CA VAL A 101 -13.69 4.96 10.81
C VAL A 101 -12.50 5.63 10.14
N ASN A 102 -11.49 6.04 10.91
CA ASN A 102 -10.27 6.67 10.38
C ASN A 102 -9.54 5.76 9.38
N ASN A 103 -9.33 4.49 9.75
CA ASN A 103 -8.67 3.54 8.87
C ASN A 103 -9.49 3.31 7.60
N GLN A 104 -10.82 3.14 7.71
CA GLN A 104 -11.65 2.90 6.53
C GLN A 104 -11.71 4.12 5.61
N LEU A 105 -11.80 5.35 6.16
CA LEU A 105 -11.72 6.59 5.38
C LEU A 105 -10.39 6.68 4.61
N ALA A 106 -9.27 6.42 5.29
CA ALA A 106 -7.96 6.43 4.64
C ALA A 106 -7.85 5.36 3.54
N PHE A 107 -8.35 4.14 3.79
CA PHE A 107 -8.35 3.06 2.81
C PHE A 107 -9.20 3.40 1.56
N ASP A 108 -10.41 3.92 1.77
CA ASP A 108 -11.32 4.33 0.70
C ASP A 108 -10.74 5.45 -0.16
N MET A 109 -10.12 6.47 0.45
CA MET A 109 -9.48 7.56 -0.28
C MET A 109 -8.20 7.10 -0.99
N ALA A 110 -7.39 6.25 -0.35
CA ALA A 110 -6.18 5.68 -0.93
C ALA A 110 -6.48 4.82 -2.16
N GLU A 111 -7.56 4.04 -2.14
CA GLU A 111 -8.03 3.24 -3.27
C GLU A 111 -8.54 4.12 -4.42
N ARG A 112 -9.43 5.07 -4.13
CA ARG A 112 -10.12 5.87 -5.16
C ARG A 112 -9.21 6.87 -5.85
N GLU A 113 -8.38 7.59 -5.10
CA GLU A 113 -7.60 8.72 -5.60
C GLU A 113 -6.17 8.34 -6.02
N PHE A 114 -5.64 7.26 -5.47
CA PHE A 114 -4.24 6.83 -5.69
C PHE A 114 -4.10 5.37 -6.17
N GLY A 115 -5.20 4.62 -6.30
CA GLY A 115 -5.19 3.22 -6.74
C GLY A 115 -4.61 2.24 -5.71
N ILE A 116 -4.40 2.67 -4.47
CA ILE A 116 -3.72 1.88 -3.43
C ILE A 116 -4.71 0.90 -2.79
N GLN A 117 -4.85 -0.27 -3.41
CA GLN A 117 -5.69 -1.37 -2.94
C GLN A 117 -5.44 -1.71 -1.45
N PRO A 118 -6.48 -1.67 -0.58
CA PRO A 118 -6.35 -1.93 0.84
C PRO A 118 -6.00 -3.38 1.13
N VAL A 119 -5.21 -3.59 2.19
CA VAL A 119 -4.72 -4.93 2.60
C VAL A 119 -5.52 -5.55 3.75
N THR A 120 -6.40 -4.77 4.37
CA THR A 120 -7.28 -5.12 5.50
C THR A 120 -8.39 -4.07 5.59
N THR A 121 -9.40 -4.29 6.43
CA THR A 121 -10.51 -3.35 6.67
C THR A 121 -10.30 -2.53 7.94
N GLY A 122 -10.98 -1.38 8.07
CA GLY A 122 -10.90 -0.56 9.29
C GLY A 122 -11.35 -1.32 10.55
N SER A 123 -12.36 -2.18 10.43
CA SER A 123 -12.84 -3.05 11.51
C SER A 123 -11.80 -4.08 11.96
N GLU A 124 -11.05 -4.68 11.03
CA GLU A 124 -9.95 -5.60 11.36
C GLU A 124 -8.77 -4.90 12.04
N MET A 125 -8.49 -3.65 11.66
CA MET A 125 -7.48 -2.80 12.32
C MET A 125 -7.87 -2.45 13.75
N ALA A 126 -9.15 -2.12 13.99
CA ALA A 126 -9.65 -1.85 15.33
C ALA A 126 -9.64 -3.11 16.23
N ALA A 127 -10.03 -4.26 15.68
CA ALA A 127 -10.16 -5.52 16.43
C ALA A 127 -8.82 -6.15 16.87
N LYS A 128 -7.74 -5.98 16.10
CA LYS A 128 -6.41 -6.55 16.42
C LYS A 128 -5.67 -5.62 17.38
N ALA A 129 -5.06 -6.15 18.45
CA ALA A 129 -4.25 -5.36 19.39
C ALA A 129 -3.05 -4.66 18.72
N GLN A 130 -2.43 -5.32 17.74
CA GLN A 130 -1.35 -4.78 16.93
C GLN A 130 -1.55 -5.21 15.46
N PRO A 131 -1.36 -4.32 14.46
CA PRO A 131 -1.39 -4.72 13.05
C PRO A 131 -0.19 -5.61 12.72
N ASP A 132 -0.36 -6.49 11.73
CA ASP A 132 0.74 -7.34 11.25
C ASP A 132 1.85 -6.48 10.64
N LYS A 133 3.09 -6.69 11.08
CA LYS A 133 4.24 -5.87 10.70
C LYS A 133 4.59 -5.97 9.22
N LEU A 134 4.50 -7.17 8.62
CA LEU A 134 4.83 -7.33 7.20
C LEU A 134 3.73 -6.71 6.33
N LEU A 135 2.47 -6.95 6.70
CA LEU A 135 1.31 -6.38 6.03
C LEU A 135 1.34 -4.84 6.04
N MET A 136 1.64 -4.24 7.20
CA MET A 136 1.71 -2.79 7.36
C MET A 136 2.90 -2.19 6.60
N VAL A 137 4.10 -2.79 6.70
CA VAL A 137 5.28 -2.34 5.93
C VAL A 137 5.01 -2.34 4.43
N LEU A 138 4.40 -3.39 3.88
CA LEU A 138 4.02 -3.41 2.45
C LEU A 138 3.02 -2.32 2.10
N TYR A 139 1.98 -2.14 2.92
CA TYR A 139 0.96 -1.15 2.63
C TYR A 139 1.54 0.27 2.61
N LEU A 140 2.42 0.58 3.56
CA LEU A 140 3.16 1.84 3.60
C LEU A 140 4.16 1.98 2.45
N SER A 141 4.79 0.89 1.97
CA SER A 141 5.61 0.93 0.75
C SER A 141 4.80 1.33 -0.48
N LYS A 142 3.54 0.89 -0.62
CA LYS A 142 2.67 1.34 -1.72
C LYS A 142 2.40 2.85 -1.67
N PHE A 143 2.16 3.41 -0.47
CA PHE A 143 2.03 4.87 -0.30
C PHE A 143 3.32 5.60 -0.68
N TYR A 144 4.47 5.09 -0.23
CA TYR A 144 5.78 5.65 -0.59
C TYR A 144 6.00 5.64 -2.10
N GLU A 145 5.66 4.55 -2.80
CA GLU A 145 5.77 4.41 -4.26
C GLU A 145 4.82 5.33 -5.04
N ALA A 146 3.56 5.41 -4.63
CA ALA A 146 2.58 6.32 -5.24
C ALA A 146 3.00 7.79 -5.06
N PHE A 147 3.42 8.17 -3.85
CA PHE A 147 3.64 9.57 -3.50
C PHE A 147 5.02 10.08 -3.92
N ARG A 148 6.06 9.23 -3.95
CA ARG A 148 7.39 9.60 -4.51
C ARG A 148 7.36 9.82 -6.02
N SER A 149 6.34 9.30 -6.69
CA SER A 149 6.13 9.44 -8.14
C SER A 149 5.33 10.70 -8.49
N SER A 150 4.67 11.31 -7.50
CA SER A 150 4.07 12.63 -7.64
C SER A 150 5.19 13.70 -7.67
N PRO A 151 5.26 14.55 -8.71
CA PRO A 151 6.32 15.56 -8.85
C PRO A 151 6.11 16.78 -7.93
N ARG A 152 5.96 16.55 -6.61
CA ARG A 152 6.06 17.60 -5.59
C ARG A 152 7.52 17.90 -5.31
N ASN A 153 8.04 18.88 -6.06
CA ASN A 153 9.25 19.68 -5.82
C ASN A 153 10.36 19.06 -4.95
N GLY A 154 11.50 18.72 -5.56
CA GLY A 154 12.80 19.04 -4.95
C GLY A 154 13.83 17.91 -4.76
N GLN A 155 13.56 16.65 -5.10
CA GLN A 155 14.59 15.60 -5.05
C GLN A 155 15.01 15.13 -6.45
N SER A 156 16.17 15.65 -6.85
CA SER A 156 16.89 15.43 -8.09
C SER A 156 16.96 13.96 -8.52
N SER A 157 16.37 13.67 -9.68
CA SER A 157 16.87 12.62 -10.56
C SER A 157 18.27 13.03 -11.07
N PRO A 158 19.31 12.18 -10.97
CA PRO A 158 20.60 12.46 -11.59
C PRO A 158 20.48 12.24 -13.10
N SER A 159 20.05 13.27 -13.83
CA SER A 159 19.97 13.25 -15.29
C SER A 159 21.35 12.99 -15.89
N ARG A 160 21.59 11.77 -16.35
CA ARG A 160 22.73 11.41 -17.20
C ARG A 160 22.56 12.02 -18.58
N ASN A 161 22.79 13.33 -18.70
CA ASN A 161 23.00 14.02 -19.97
C ASN A 161 24.46 14.46 -20.09
N VAL A 162 25.30 13.56 -20.59
CA VAL A 162 26.58 13.97 -21.18
C VAL A 162 26.26 14.58 -22.54
N SER A 163 26.12 15.90 -22.56
CA SER A 163 26.12 16.71 -23.78
C SER A 163 27.38 17.56 -23.79
N LEU A 164 28.51 16.92 -24.14
CA LEU A 164 29.79 17.61 -24.23
C LEU A 164 29.83 18.54 -25.44
N ILE A 165 29.70 19.84 -25.14
CA ILE A 165 30.28 20.99 -25.84
C ILE A 165 30.11 21.00 -27.38
N THR A 166 29.15 21.79 -27.83
CA THR A 166 29.27 22.53 -29.09
C THR A 166 29.42 24.01 -28.77
N ARG A 167 30.61 24.60 -28.98
CA ARG A 167 30.76 26.05 -29.16
C ARG A 167 32.01 26.40 -29.96
N ARG A 168 31.79 26.70 -31.25
CA ARG A 168 32.72 27.50 -32.06
C ARG A 168 32.75 28.94 -31.54
N ARG A 169 33.94 29.53 -31.39
CA ARG A 169 34.27 30.86 -31.95
C ARG A 169 35.77 31.18 -31.86
N ALA A 170 36.34 31.62 -32.98
CA ALA A 170 37.54 32.46 -33.05
C ALA A 170 37.18 33.93 -32.65
N PRO A 171 38.09 34.93 -32.58
CA PRO A 171 39.50 35.00 -33.02
C PRO A 171 40.43 35.48 -31.86
N SER A 172 41.58 36.18 -31.99
CA SER A 172 42.35 36.78 -33.12
C SER A 172 43.80 37.06 -32.74
N SER A 173 44.74 36.82 -33.64
CA SER A 173 45.98 37.62 -33.90
C SER A 173 46.53 37.25 -35.27
#